data_AF-A0A2V5MPL1-F1
#
_entry.id   AF-A0A2V5MPL1-F1
#
_cell.length_a   1.000
_cell.length_b   1.000
_cell.length_c   1.000
_cell.angle_alpha   90.00
_cell.angle_beta   90.00
_cell.angle_gamma   90.00
#
_symmetry.space_group_name_H-M   'P 1'
#
loop_
_entity.id
_entity.type
_entity.pdbx_description
1 polymer ?
#
loop_
_entity_poly.entity_id
_entity_poly.type
_entity_poly.pdbx_seq_one_letter_code
_entity_poly.pdbx_strand_id
1 'polypeptide(L)'
;MFFVLALGYFAGRARKFGPDQVAGLSELVLDYALPAMLFVATVKTPRERLLSEGAYALALLIAIVGLFLVVVFVSTRILHHSLGEAALQANLASYPSVAFFGPAIFLAGLIIAAYEVKLSAEIIM
;
A
#
# COMPACT_ATOMS: atom_id res chain seq x y z
N MET A 1 18.56 -5.36 0.58
CA MET A 1 17.11 -5.56 0.36
C MET A 1 16.83 -6.73 -0.58
N PHE A 2 17.30 -6.72 -1.82
CA PHE A 2 17.02 -7.79 -2.80
C PHE A 2 17.40 -9.20 -2.35
N PHE A 3 18.52 -9.35 -1.63
CA PHE A 3 18.93 -10.64 -1.05
C PHE A 3 17.88 -11.20 -0.07
N VAL A 4 17.40 -10.37 0.86
CA VAL A 4 16.42 -10.78 1.88
C VAL A 4 15.07 -11.10 1.23
N LEU A 5 14.66 -10.34 0.21
CA LEU A 5 13.45 -10.61 -0.57
C LEU A 5 13.55 -11.96 -1.30
N ALA A 6 14.67 -12.23 -1.96
CA ALA A 6 14.90 -13.51 -2.63
C ALA A 6 14.85 -14.67 -1.62
N LEU A 7 15.45 -14.50 -0.45
CA LEU A 7 15.42 -15.50 0.63
C LEU A 7 14.00 -15.78 1.12
N GLY A 8 13.19 -14.74 1.34
CA GLY A 8 11.78 -14.88 1.69
C GLY A 8 10.98 -15.61 0.62
N TYR A 9 11.20 -15.25 -0.66
CA TYR A 9 10.56 -15.92 -1.79
C TYR A 9 10.94 -17.41 -1.87
N PHE A 10 12.23 -17.76 -1.78
CA PHE A 10 12.68 -19.16 -1.82
C PHE A 10 12.22 -19.94 -0.59
N ALA A 11 12.15 -19.33 0.58
CA ALA A 11 11.64 -19.96 1.79
C ALA A 11 10.14 -20.28 1.70
N GLY A 12 9.34 -19.36 1.15
CA GLY A 12 7.93 -19.59 0.83
C GLY A 12 7.75 -20.66 -0.26
N ARG A 13 8.58 -20.60 -1.32
CA ARG A 13 8.56 -21.59 -2.42
C ARG A 13 8.92 -23.01 -1.95
N ALA A 14 9.82 -23.13 -0.98
CA ALA A 14 10.19 -24.40 -0.37
C ALA A 14 9.15 -24.92 0.65
N ARG A 15 8.01 -24.23 0.83
CA ARG A 15 6.95 -24.55 1.81
C ARG A 15 7.48 -24.80 3.22
N LYS A 16 8.55 -24.08 3.61
CA LYS A 16 9.15 -24.20 4.94
C LYS A 16 8.25 -23.65 6.06
N PHE A 17 7.26 -22.85 5.69
CA PHE A 17 6.28 -22.27 6.59
C PHE A 17 4.88 -22.70 6.15
N GLY A 18 4.08 -23.20 7.09
CA GLY A 18 2.66 -23.46 6.88
C GLY A 18 1.84 -22.15 6.80
N PRO A 19 0.58 -22.21 6.31
CA PRO A 19 -0.28 -21.04 6.21
C PRO A 19 -0.42 -20.26 7.52
N ASP A 20 -0.61 -20.97 8.64
CA ASP A 20 -0.76 -20.38 9.98
C ASP A 20 0.52 -19.67 10.45
N GLN A 21 1.70 -20.20 10.08
CA GLN A 21 2.98 -19.60 10.43
C GLN A 21 3.26 -18.34 9.60
N VAL A 22 2.86 -18.33 8.33
CA VAL A 22 2.96 -17.14 7.47
C VAL A 22 1.98 -16.06 7.95
N ALA A 23 0.79 -16.44 8.37
CA ALA A 23 -0.20 -15.53 8.96
C ALA A 23 0.33 -14.91 10.26
N GLY A 24 0.81 -15.73 11.21
CA GLY A 24 1.39 -15.24 12.47
C GLY A 24 2.63 -14.37 12.26
N LEU A 25 3.47 -14.67 11.26
CA LEU A 25 4.59 -13.81 10.91
C LEU A 25 4.13 -12.46 10.34
N SER A 26 3.08 -12.45 9.52
CA SER A 26 2.52 -11.22 8.95
C SER A 26 1.88 -10.35 10.02
N GLU A 27 1.14 -10.95 10.96
CA GLU A 27 0.57 -10.27 12.13
C GLU A 27 1.67 -9.65 13.00
N LEU A 28 2.71 -10.43 13.32
CA LEU A 28 3.86 -9.91 14.08
C LEU A 28 4.49 -8.69 13.39
N VAL A 29 4.69 -8.75 12.09
CA VAL A 29 5.30 -7.67 11.33
C VAL A 29 4.41 -6.44 11.28
N LEU A 30 3.14 -6.61 10.92
CA LEU A 30 2.21 -5.50 10.68
C LEU A 30 1.73 -4.83 11.98
N ASP A 31 1.47 -5.62 13.02
CA ASP A 31 0.82 -5.11 14.24
C ASP A 31 1.83 -4.71 15.32
N TYR A 32 3.05 -5.27 15.29
CA TYR A 32 4.05 -5.02 16.33
C TYR A 32 5.31 -4.38 15.76
N ALA A 33 5.96 -5.03 14.78
CA ALA A 33 7.25 -4.56 14.29
C ALA A 33 7.13 -3.21 13.58
N LEU A 34 6.11 -3.04 12.75
CA LEU A 34 5.85 -1.84 11.97
C LEU A 34 5.61 -0.60 12.84
N PRO A 35 4.66 -0.58 13.80
CA PRO A 35 4.49 0.58 14.67
C PRO A 35 5.72 0.84 15.54
N ALA A 36 6.41 -0.21 16.02
CA ALA A 36 7.66 -0.04 16.76
C ALA A 36 8.76 0.60 15.91
N MET A 37 8.92 0.19 14.65
CA MET A 37 9.87 0.79 13.71
C MET A 37 9.54 2.26 13.45
N LEU A 38 8.26 2.60 13.25
CA LEU A 38 7.83 3.98 13.06
C LEU A 38 8.10 4.83 14.31
N PHE A 39 7.85 4.30 15.51
CA PHE A 39 8.15 4.97 16.76
C PHE A 39 9.66 5.25 16.90
N VAL A 40 10.50 4.23 16.70
CA VAL A 40 11.95 4.36 16.77
C VAL A 40 12.47 5.35 15.72
N ALA A 41 11.94 5.29 14.49
CA ALA A 41 12.29 6.26 13.44
C ALA A 41 11.92 7.69 13.85
N THR A 42 10.75 7.88 14.47
CA THR A 42 10.26 9.19 14.90
C THR A 42 11.14 9.77 16.01
N VAL A 43 11.43 9.01 17.06
CA VAL A 43 12.23 9.46 18.21
C VAL A 43 13.69 9.71 17.84
N LYS A 44 14.25 8.94 16.89
CA LYS A 44 15.63 9.11 16.43
C LYS A 44 15.82 10.24 15.42
N THR A 45 14.75 10.78 14.85
CA THR A 45 14.86 11.85 13.85
C THR A 45 15.03 13.21 14.54
N PRO A 46 16.17 13.91 14.37
CA PRO A 46 16.38 15.21 14.98
C PRO A 46 15.44 16.25 14.37
N ARG A 47 14.86 17.12 15.20
CA ARG A 47 13.96 18.19 14.75
C ARG A 47 14.63 19.15 13.77
N GLU A 48 15.93 19.41 13.95
CA GLU A 48 16.72 20.29 13.07
C GLU A 48 16.81 19.70 11.67
N ARG A 49 16.91 18.37 11.56
CA ARG A 49 16.90 17.66 10.28
C ARG A 49 15.53 17.73 9.61
N LEU A 50 14.43 17.64 10.37
CA LEU A 50 13.08 17.80 9.82
C LEU A 50 12.85 19.20 9.24
N LEU A 51 13.32 20.24 9.94
CA LEU A 51 13.16 21.63 9.51
C LEU A 51 14.07 21.99 8.35
N SER A 52 15.26 21.39 8.23
CA SER A 52 16.16 21.59 7.09
C SER A 52 15.68 20.92 5.80
N GLU A 53 14.80 19.93 5.89
CA GLU A 53 14.31 19.13 4.76
C GLU A 53 13.01 19.69 4.16
N GLY A 54 12.66 20.95 4.44
CA GLY A 54 11.44 21.58 3.93
C GLY A 54 11.33 21.56 2.40
N ALA A 55 12.46 21.69 1.69
CA ALA A 55 12.50 21.58 0.23
C ALA A 55 12.15 20.16 -0.25
N TYR A 56 12.62 19.12 0.45
CA TYR A 56 12.29 17.73 0.15
C TYR A 56 10.81 17.43 0.44
N ALA A 57 10.28 17.94 1.56
CA ALA A 57 8.85 17.81 1.87
C ALA A 57 7.97 18.47 0.80
N LEU A 58 8.35 19.66 0.32
CA LEU A 58 7.65 20.34 -0.77
C LEU A 58 7.77 19.58 -2.09
N ALA A 59 8.96 19.05 -2.41
CA ALA A 59 9.15 18.23 -3.61
C ALA A 59 8.26 16.98 -3.58
N LEU A 60 8.15 16.30 -2.43
CA LEU A 60 7.24 15.17 -2.26
C LEU A 60 5.78 15.58 -2.41
N LEU A 61 5.37 16.72 -1.83
CA LEU A 61 4.01 17.22 -1.96
C LEU A 61 3.66 17.48 -3.43
N ILE A 62 4.55 18.17 -4.16
CA ILE A 62 4.37 18.45 -5.58
C ILE A 62 4.34 17.16 -6.39
N ALA A 63 5.21 16.19 -6.08
CA ALA A 63 5.22 14.90 -6.78
C ALA A 63 3.93 14.11 -6.57
N ILE A 64 3.44 14.00 -5.33
CA ILE A 64 2.21 13.27 -4.99
C ILE A 64 0.99 13.95 -5.62
N VAL A 65 0.83 15.26 -5.41
CA VAL A 65 -0.30 16.02 -5.95
C VAL A 65 -0.23 16.08 -7.47
N GLY A 66 0.95 16.28 -8.04
CA GLY A 66 1.17 16.29 -9.48
C GLY A 66 0.79 14.96 -10.12
N LEU A 67 1.25 13.84 -9.55
CA LEU A 67 0.88 12.51 -10.04
C LEU A 67 -0.62 12.24 -9.89
N PHE A 68 -1.22 12.62 -8.76
CA PHE A 68 -2.65 12.51 -8.54
C PHE A 68 -3.45 13.25 -9.63
N LEU A 69 -3.11 14.51 -9.90
CA LEU A 69 -3.79 15.32 -10.92
C LEU A 69 -3.60 14.75 -12.33
N VAL A 70 -2.40 14.26 -12.66
CA VAL A 70 -2.13 13.60 -13.94
C VAL A 70 -3.02 12.36 -14.11
N VAL A 71 -3.13 11.51 -13.08
CA VAL A 71 -3.95 10.30 -13.16
C VAL A 71 -5.44 10.65 -13.25
N VAL A 72 -5.93 11.62 -12.46
CA VAL A 72 -7.33 12.09 -12.58
C VAL A 72 -7.59 12.65 -13.98
N PHE A 73 -6.68 13.46 -14.53
CA PHE A 73 -6.83 14.04 -15.86
C PHE A 73 -6.88 12.97 -16.94
N VAL A 74 -5.95 12.01 -16.93
CA VAL A 74 -5.93 10.88 -17.87
C VAL A 74 -7.19 10.03 -17.74
N SER A 75 -7.58 9.69 -16.50
CA SER A 75 -8.75 8.83 -16.25
C SER A 75 -10.06 9.49 -16.68
N THR A 76 -10.21 10.80 -16.48
CA THR A 76 -11.43 11.52 -16.87
C THR A 76 -11.46 11.89 -18.36
N ARG A 77 -10.32 12.28 -18.95
CA ARG A 77 -10.26 12.79 -20.33
C ARG A 77 -10.00 11.73 -21.39
N ILE A 78 -9.28 10.66 -21.05
CA ILE A 78 -8.90 9.61 -22.00
C ILE A 78 -9.75 8.37 -21.78
N LEU A 79 -9.93 7.97 -20.51
CA LEU A 79 -10.66 6.76 -20.15
C LEU A 79 -12.16 7.00 -19.92
N HIS A 80 -12.60 8.26 -19.92
CA HIS A 80 -14.00 8.66 -19.70
C HIS A 80 -14.63 8.10 -18.40
N HIS A 81 -13.80 7.81 -17.39
CA HIS A 81 -14.27 7.37 -16.08
C HIS A 81 -14.97 8.52 -15.34
N SER A 82 -15.86 8.16 -14.41
CA SER A 82 -16.45 9.15 -13.50
C SER A 82 -15.37 9.79 -12.62
N LEU A 83 -15.64 10.99 -12.10
CA LEU A 83 -14.69 11.69 -11.24
C LEU A 83 -14.36 10.88 -9.96
N GLY A 84 -15.34 10.14 -9.43
CA GLY A 84 -15.14 9.28 -8.26
C GLY A 84 -14.18 8.12 -8.52
N GLU A 85 -14.36 7.40 -9.63
CA GLU A 85 -13.47 6.30 -10.03
C GLU A 85 -12.06 6.81 -10.35
N ALA A 86 -11.96 7.94 -11.05
CA ALA A 86 -10.70 8.59 -11.35
C ALA A 86 -9.94 9.02 -10.08
N ALA A 87 -10.64 9.55 -9.08
CA ALA A 87 -10.05 9.96 -7.80
C ALA A 87 -9.57 8.75 -6.98
N LEU A 88 -10.32 7.64 -6.96
CA LEU A 88 -9.91 6.40 -6.33
C LEU A 88 -8.63 5.85 -6.99
N GLN A 89 -8.63 5.74 -8.32
CA GLN A 89 -7.49 5.25 -9.09
C GLN A 89 -6.25 6.13 -8.89
N ALA A 90 -6.43 7.46 -8.93
CA ALA A 90 -5.35 8.41 -8.68
C ALA A 90 -4.78 8.27 -7.27
N ASN A 91 -5.63 8.10 -6.26
CA ASN A 91 -5.18 7.89 -4.88
C ASN A 91 -4.34 6.60 -4.76
N LEU A 92 -4.78 5.49 -5.34
CA LEU A 92 -4.02 4.24 -5.37
C LEU A 92 -2.66 4.39 -6.07
N ALA A 93 -2.57 5.22 -7.10
CA ALA A 93 -1.32 5.44 -7.85
C ALA A 93 -0.35 6.40 -7.15
N SER A 94 -0.86 7.45 -6.49
CA SER A 94 -0.03 8.49 -5.88
C SER A 94 0.36 8.20 -4.43
N TYR A 95 -0.24 7.19 -3.78
CA TYR A 95 0.03 6.90 -2.38
C TYR A 95 1.45 6.31 -2.20
N PRO A 96 2.35 6.98 -1.47
CA PRO A 96 3.77 6.63 -1.45
C PRO A 96 4.09 5.32 -0.72
N SER A 97 3.17 4.78 0.09
CA SER A 97 3.38 3.56 0.87
C SER A 97 2.67 2.32 0.31
N VAL A 98 2.22 2.36 -0.95
CA VAL A 98 1.62 1.20 -1.65
C VAL A 98 2.57 0.00 -1.69
N ALA A 99 3.88 0.20 -1.74
CA ALA A 99 4.84 -0.90 -1.69
C ALA A 99 4.84 -1.66 -0.35
N PHE A 100 4.38 -1.02 0.73
CA PHE A 100 4.38 -1.57 2.08
C PHE A 100 3.03 -2.16 2.46
N PHE A 101 1.94 -1.50 2.06
CA PHE A 101 0.58 -2.00 2.26
C PHE A 101 0.05 -2.85 1.10
N GLY A 102 0.74 -2.91 -0.03
CA GLY A 102 0.31 -3.57 -1.26
C GLY A 102 -0.16 -5.02 -1.07
N PRO A 103 0.55 -5.88 -0.32
CA PRO A 103 0.08 -7.23 -0.02
C PRO A 103 -1.21 -7.26 0.82
N ALA A 104 -1.33 -6.38 1.82
CA ALA A 104 -2.52 -6.28 2.67
C ALA A 104 -3.73 -5.71 1.91
N ILE A 105 -3.50 -4.71 1.05
CA ILE A 105 -4.52 -4.09 0.20
C ILE A 105 -4.96 -5.04 -0.91
N PHE A 106 -4.04 -5.82 -1.51
CA PHE A 106 -4.39 -6.85 -2.48
C PHE A 106 -5.27 -7.94 -1.85
N LEU A 107 -4.94 -8.35 -0.63
CA LEU A 107 -5.77 -9.30 0.13
C LEU A 107 -7.14 -8.71 0.48
N ALA A 108 -7.18 -7.46 0.97
CA ALA A 108 -8.44 -6.77 1.26
C ALA A 108 -9.30 -6.60 -0.01
N GLY A 109 -8.69 -6.23 -1.13
CA GLY A 109 -9.36 -6.14 -2.43
C GLY A 109 -9.90 -7.49 -2.91
N LEU A 110 -9.16 -8.58 -2.72
CA LEU A 110 -9.64 -9.94 -3.01
C LEU A 110 -10.83 -10.32 -2.13
N ILE A 111 -10.80 -9.98 -0.83
CA ILE A 111 -11.89 -10.23 0.11
C ILE A 111 -13.14 -9.43 -0.30
N ILE A 112 -12.99 -8.14 -0.62
CA ILE A 112 -14.09 -7.28 -1.07
C ILE A 112 -14.69 -7.80 -2.37
N ALA A 113 -13.86 -8.17 -3.35
CA ALA A 113 -14.31 -8.76 -4.61
C ALA A 113 -15.04 -10.09 -4.39
N ALA A 114 -14.55 -10.94 -3.49
CA ALA A 114 -15.23 -12.19 -3.12
C ALA A 114 -16.59 -11.92 -2.45
N TYR A 115 -16.70 -10.87 -1.65
CA TYR A 115 -17.95 -10.44 -1.03
C TYR A 115 -18.97 -9.90 -2.04
N GLU A 116 -18.55 -9.08 -3.01
CA GLU A 116 -19.47 -8.59 -4.05
C GLU A 116 -20.01 -9.72 -4.93
N VAL A 117 -19.16 -10.67 -5.32
CA VAL A 117 -19.60 -11.86 -6.08
C VAL A 117 -20.61 -12.68 -5.27
N LYS A 118 -20.38 -12.84 -3.97
CA LYS A 118 -21.29 -13.58 -3.08
C LYS A 118 -22.64 -12.87 -2.90
N LEU A 119 -22.62 -11.55 -2.73
CA LEU A 119 -23.83 -10.73 -2.58
C LEU A 119 -24.66 -10.72 -3.86
N SER A 120 -24.01 -10.62 -5.02
CA SER A 120 -24.68 -10.65 -6.32
C SER A 120 -25.31 -12.01 -6.62
N ALA A 121 -24.69 -13.10 -6.17
CA ALA A 121 -25.25 -14.45 -6.27
C ALA A 121 -26.46 -14.68 -5.34
N GLU A 122 -26.51 -14.06 -4.17
CA GLU A 122 -27.66 -14.13 -3.24
C GLU A 122 -28.86 -13.28 -3.68
N ILE A 123 -28.64 -12.17 -4.40
CA ILE A 123 -29.73 -11.29 -4.88
C ILE A 123 -30.42 -11.85 -6.14
N ILE A 124 -29.77 -12.75 -6.87
CA ILE A 124 -30.28 -13.36 -8.12
C ILE A 124 -31.01 -14.70 -7.85
N MET A 125 -30.90 -15.28 -6.64
CA MET A 125 -31.71 -16.42 -6.18
C MET A 125 -32.92 -15.98 -5.37
#